data_AF-A0A7D5AV35-F1
#
_entry.id   AF-A0A7D5AV35-F1
#
_cell.length_a   1.000
_cell.length_b   1.000
_cell.length_c   1.000
_cell.angle_alpha   90.00
_cell.angle_beta   90.00
_cell.angle_gamma   90.00
#
_symmetry.space_group_name_H-M   'P 1'
#
loop_
_entity.id
_entity.type
_entity.pdbx_description
1 polymer ?
#
loop_
_entity_poly.entity_id
_entity_poly.type
_entity_poly.pdbx_seq_one_letter_code
_entity_poly.pdbx_strand_id
1 'polypeptide(L)'
;MTPEATGTDQAVQEKNSLREKISAAGPEERERILQDTVRKEAADVLDQSALNADSNFLEQGLTSLKALELTRNLMALTDVEIPLVAIIEHPTPTQLARFVATTLDEGDGSA
;
A
#
# COMPACT_ATOMS: atom_id res chain seq x y z
N MET A 1 4.23 -36.49 -9.17
CA MET A 1 4.20 -35.77 -7.88
C MET A 1 4.34 -34.30 -8.22
N THR A 2 3.22 -33.57 -8.28
CA THR A 2 3.18 -32.15 -8.66
C THR A 2 3.48 -31.27 -7.43
N PRO A 3 4.39 -30.30 -7.51
CA PRO A 3 4.51 -29.25 -6.51
C PRO A 3 3.72 -28.01 -7.00
N GLU A 4 2.50 -27.79 -6.49
CA GLU A 4 1.64 -26.66 -6.91
C GLU A 4 1.09 -25.85 -5.71
N ALA A 5 1.86 -25.68 -4.63
CA ALA A 5 1.39 -25.01 -3.41
C ALA A 5 2.32 -23.92 -2.84
N THR A 6 3.15 -23.25 -3.65
CA THR A 6 4.13 -22.27 -3.13
C THR A 6 3.76 -20.80 -3.41
N GLY A 7 2.86 -20.50 -4.36
CA GLY A 7 2.56 -19.10 -4.73
C GLY A 7 1.84 -18.28 -3.65
N THR A 8 0.83 -18.87 -3.00
CA THR A 8 0.01 -18.14 -2.02
C THR A 8 0.68 -18.01 -0.65
N ASP A 9 1.48 -19.01 -0.25
CA ASP A 9 2.14 -19.03 1.05
C ASP A 9 3.25 -17.96 1.15
N GLN A 10 4.00 -17.76 0.05
CA GLN A 10 5.07 -16.76 0.00
C GLN A 10 4.55 -15.32 -0.01
N ALA A 11 3.52 -15.03 -0.80
CA ALA A 11 2.91 -13.70 -0.82
C ALA A 11 2.32 -13.32 0.56
N VAL A 12 1.70 -14.28 1.26
CA VAL A 12 1.18 -14.05 2.62
C VAL A 12 2.32 -13.82 3.61
N GLN A 13 3.41 -14.57 3.53
CA GLN A 13 4.57 -14.40 4.40
C GLN A 13 5.30 -13.07 4.16
N GLU A 14 5.43 -12.63 2.91
CA GLU A 14 5.99 -11.32 2.55
C GLU A 14 5.12 -10.18 3.10
N LYS A 15 3.80 -10.27 2.95
CA LYS A 15 2.87 -9.28 3.50
C LYS A 15 2.95 -9.22 5.02
N ASN A 16 3.02 -10.35 5.73
CA ASN A 16 3.19 -10.35 7.19
C ASN A 16 4.53 -9.74 7.62
N SER A 17 5.62 -10.10 6.94
CA SER A 17 6.95 -9.52 7.24
C SER A 17 6.99 -8.01 7.00
N LEU A 18 6.24 -7.54 6.00
CA LEU A 18 6.10 -6.12 5.69
C LEU A 18 5.29 -5.39 6.77
N ARG A 19 4.18 -5.98 7.23
CA ARG A 19 3.38 -5.47 8.36
C ARG A 19 4.24 -5.27 9.60
N GLU A 20 4.99 -6.30 10.00
CA GLU A 20 5.89 -6.22 11.16
C GLU A 20 6.92 -5.09 11.03
N LYS A 21 7.49 -4.90 9.83
CA LYS A 21 8.43 -3.80 9.55
C LYS A 21 7.78 -2.43 9.66
N ILE A 22 6.56 -2.26 9.13
CA ILE A 22 5.82 -0.98 9.20
C ILE A 22 5.50 -0.63 10.66
N SER A 23 5.05 -1.61 11.46
CA SER A 23 4.75 -1.42 12.87
C SER A 23 5.99 -1.12 13.71
N ALA A 24 7.12 -1.78 13.45
CA ALA A 24 8.37 -1.57 14.18
C ALA A 24 9.17 -0.33 13.71
N ALA A 25 8.85 0.23 12.54
CA ALA A 25 9.53 1.39 11.98
C ALA A 25 9.09 2.69 12.66
N GLY A 26 10.06 3.59 12.87
CA GLY A 26 9.79 4.99 13.22
C GLY A 26 9.16 5.76 12.05
N PRO A 27 8.62 6.97 12.29
CA PRO A 27 7.75 7.69 11.36
C PRO A 27 8.39 7.93 9.98
N GLU A 28 9.64 8.38 9.92
CA GLU A 28 10.35 8.61 8.64
C GLU A 28 10.59 7.33 7.85
N GLU A 29 10.90 6.24 8.54
CA GLU A 29 11.17 4.95 7.89
C GLU A 29 9.86 4.27 7.46
N ARG A 30 8.80 4.43 8.25
CA ARG A 30 7.45 4.00 7.94
C ARG A 30 6.94 4.68 6.66
N GLU A 31 7.10 6.00 6.53
CA GLU A 31 6.74 6.73 5.29
C GLU A 31 7.49 6.14 4.08
N ARG A 32 8.80 5.88 4.20
CA ARG A 32 9.60 5.27 3.12
C ARG A 32 9.13 3.87 2.73
N ILE A 33 8.86 3.01 3.70
CA ILE A 33 8.38 1.64 3.46
C ILE A 33 7.00 1.68 2.80
N LEU A 34 6.10 2.54 3.29
CA LEU A 34 4.76 2.72 2.72
C LEU A 34 4.83 3.26 1.30
N GLN A 35 5.72 4.20 1.02
CA GLN A 35 5.88 4.77 -0.32
C GLN A 35 6.31 3.70 -1.34
N ASP A 36 7.29 2.85 -1.01
CA ASP A 36 7.71 1.75 -1.89
C ASP A 36 6.59 0.71 -2.06
N THR A 37 5.85 0.44 -1.00
CA THR A 37 4.71 -0.50 -1.00
C THR A 37 3.57 0.00 -1.89
N VAL A 38 3.11 1.23 -1.69
CA VAL A 38 2.06 1.86 -2.50
C VAL A 38 2.49 1.87 -3.97
N ARG A 39 3.75 2.19 -4.25
CA ARG A 39 4.29 2.21 -5.61
C ARG A 39 4.24 0.83 -6.28
N LYS A 40 4.63 -0.23 -5.55
CA LYS A 40 4.60 -1.62 -6.04
C LYS A 40 3.17 -2.11 -6.26
N GLU A 41 2.30 -1.95 -5.28
CA GLU A 41 0.90 -2.38 -5.36
C GLU A 41 0.15 -1.62 -6.47
N ALA A 42 0.40 -0.32 -6.63
CA ALA A 42 -0.18 0.45 -7.71
C ALA A 42 0.36 0.03 -9.08
N ALA A 43 1.65 -0.25 -9.21
CA ALA A 43 2.23 -0.76 -10.46
C ALA A 43 1.64 -2.12 -10.83
N ASP A 44 1.49 -3.03 -9.86
CA ASP A 44 0.87 -4.35 -10.04
C ASP A 44 -0.58 -4.22 -10.52
N VAL A 45 -1.39 -3.42 -9.80
CA VAL A 45 -2.80 -3.15 -10.16
C VAL A 45 -2.92 -2.45 -11.51
N LEU A 46 -1.97 -1.62 -11.91
CA LEU A 46 -1.95 -0.92 -13.20
C LEU A 46 -1.34 -1.76 -14.33
N ASP A 47 -0.90 -2.98 -14.07
CA ASP A 47 -0.19 -3.85 -15.03
C ASP A 47 1.08 -3.17 -15.59
N GLN A 48 1.75 -2.36 -14.77
CA GLN A 48 2.97 -1.62 -15.10
C GLN A 48 4.17 -2.19 -14.34
N SER A 49 5.37 -2.11 -14.94
CA SER A 49 6.61 -2.57 -14.29
C SER A 49 7.09 -1.63 -13.19
N ALA A 50 6.80 -0.35 -13.30
CA ALA A 50 7.16 0.65 -12.31
C ALA A 50 6.25 1.88 -12.45
N LEU A 51 5.92 2.48 -11.31
CA LEU A 51 5.19 3.73 -11.20
C LEU A 51 6.09 4.79 -10.56
N ASN A 52 6.04 6.06 -10.97
CA ASN A 52 6.80 7.10 -10.27
C ASN A 52 6.10 7.50 -8.97
N ALA A 53 6.86 7.96 -7.99
CA ALA A 53 6.34 8.39 -6.70
C ALA A 53 5.33 9.56 -6.79
N ASP A 54 5.47 10.38 -7.84
CA ASP A 54 4.61 11.53 -8.13
C ASP A 54 3.69 11.29 -9.34
N SER A 55 3.61 10.06 -9.85
CA SER A 55 2.68 9.71 -10.92
C SER A 55 1.24 9.77 -10.39
N ASN A 56 0.39 10.52 -11.10
CA ASN A 56 -1.02 10.59 -10.77
C ASN A 56 -1.73 9.27 -11.15
N PHE A 57 -2.28 8.56 -10.18
CA PHE A 57 -2.97 7.30 -10.37
C PHE A 57 -4.08 7.38 -11.43
N LEU A 58 -4.87 8.44 -11.43
CA LEU A 58 -5.98 8.63 -12.36
C LEU A 58 -5.48 8.80 -13.79
N GLU A 59 -4.37 9.52 -13.98
CA GLU A 59 -3.73 9.68 -15.30
C GLU A 59 -3.05 8.40 -15.78
N GLN A 60 -2.58 7.55 -14.85
CA GLN A 60 -2.04 6.22 -15.18
C GLN A 60 -3.11 5.18 -15.50
N GLY A 61 -4.40 5.51 -15.37
CA GLY A 61 -5.50 4.61 -15.67
C GLY A 61 -6.03 3.82 -14.47
N LEU A 62 -5.83 4.31 -13.24
CA LEU A 62 -6.42 3.74 -12.05
C LEU A 62 -7.94 3.97 -12.07
N THR A 63 -8.70 2.91 -12.32
CA THR A 63 -10.16 2.92 -12.31
C THR A 63 -10.70 2.73 -10.89
N SER A 64 -11.99 2.94 -10.65
CA SER A 64 -12.60 2.74 -9.32
C SER A 64 -12.40 1.32 -8.77
N LEU A 65 -12.45 0.29 -9.62
CA LEU A 65 -12.22 -1.09 -9.20
C LEU A 65 -10.75 -1.31 -8.81
N LYS A 66 -9.83 -0.84 -9.65
CA LYS A 66 -8.39 -0.88 -9.39
C LYS A 66 -8.01 -0.10 -8.12
N ALA A 67 -8.62 1.06 -7.92
CA ALA A 67 -8.46 1.87 -6.71
C ALA A 67 -8.96 1.13 -5.46
N LEU A 68 -10.11 0.43 -5.54
CA LEU A 68 -10.61 -0.39 -4.44
C LEU A 68 -9.68 -1.57 -4.11
N GLU A 69 -9.10 -2.20 -5.13
CA GLU A 69 -8.11 -3.26 -4.93
C GLU A 69 -6.84 -2.75 -4.25
N LEU A 70 -6.32 -1.60 -4.70
CA LEU A 70 -5.17 -0.93 -4.09
C LEU A 70 -5.45 -0.60 -2.62
N THR A 71 -6.58 0.06 -2.32
CA THR A 71 -6.90 0.37 -0.93
C THR A 71 -7.06 -0.89 -0.10
N ARG A 72 -7.77 -1.92 -0.59
CA ARG A 72 -7.91 -3.21 0.10
C ARG A 72 -6.57 -3.84 0.46
N ASN A 73 -5.63 -3.84 -0.48
CA ASN A 73 -4.29 -4.40 -0.24
C ASN A 73 -3.50 -3.60 0.79
N LEU A 74 -3.57 -2.26 0.73
CA LEU A 74 -2.93 -1.38 1.70
C LEU A 74 -3.54 -1.51 3.09
N MET A 75 -4.87 -1.59 3.21
CA MET A 75 -5.56 -1.83 4.49
C MET A 75 -5.12 -3.16 5.11
N ALA A 76 -4.98 -4.22 4.31
CA ALA A 76 -4.48 -5.51 4.80
C ALA A 76 -3.02 -5.47 5.30
N LEU A 77 -2.22 -4.50 4.83
CA LEU A 77 -0.82 -4.32 5.20
C LEU A 77 -0.59 -3.32 6.34
N THR A 78 -1.56 -2.47 6.62
CA THR A 78 -1.39 -1.36 7.57
C THR A 78 -2.41 -1.38 8.68
N ASP A 79 -3.49 -2.15 8.57
CA ASP A 79 -4.63 -2.11 9.50
C ASP A 79 -5.31 -0.72 9.58
N VAL A 80 -4.97 0.19 8.66
CA VAL A 80 -5.60 1.50 8.53
C VAL A 80 -6.81 1.39 7.63
N GLU A 81 -7.92 2.03 8.00
CA GLU A 81 -9.06 2.19 7.10
C GLU A 81 -8.75 3.27 6.05
N ILE A 82 -8.64 2.86 4.78
CA ILE A 82 -8.34 3.77 3.67
C ILE A 82 -9.58 3.91 2.81
N PRO A 83 -10.35 5.01 2.95
CA PRO A 83 -11.54 5.22 2.15
C PRO A 83 -11.16 5.48 0.69
N LEU A 84 -12.01 5.05 -0.26
CA LEU A 84 -11.74 5.21 -1.69
C LEU A 84 -11.56 6.69 -2.09
N VAL A 85 -12.19 7.61 -1.37
CA VAL A 85 -12.04 9.07 -1.57
C VAL A 85 -10.59 9.53 -1.36
N ALA A 86 -9.81 8.85 -0.52
CA ALA A 86 -8.40 9.17 -0.28
C ALA A 86 -7.56 9.02 -1.55
N ILE A 87 -7.92 8.14 -2.49
CA ILE A 87 -7.24 8.03 -3.79
C ILE A 87 -7.44 9.30 -4.64
N ILE A 88 -8.57 9.98 -4.49
CA ILE A 88 -8.89 11.21 -5.21
C ILE A 88 -8.23 12.42 -4.53
N GLU A 89 -8.21 12.46 -3.19
CA GLU A 89 -7.53 13.52 -2.43
C GLU A 89 -6.00 13.39 -2.45
N HIS A 90 -5.51 12.16 -2.56
CA HIS A 90 -4.09 11.81 -2.61
C HIS A 90 -3.79 11.00 -3.87
N PRO A 91 -3.83 11.64 -5.05
CA PRO A 91 -3.72 10.95 -6.34
C PRO A 91 -2.31 10.44 -6.66
N THR A 92 -1.33 10.63 -5.78
CA THR A 92 0.04 10.16 -6.00
C THR A 92 0.48 9.17 -4.91
N PRO A 93 1.39 8.23 -5.23
CA PRO A 93 1.96 7.32 -4.25
C PRO A 93 2.53 8.01 -3.02
N THR A 94 3.26 9.10 -3.21
CA THR A 94 3.85 9.86 -2.10
C THR A 94 2.78 10.44 -1.17
N GLN A 95 1.71 11.03 -1.73
CA GLN A 95 0.63 11.59 -0.93
C GLN A 95 -0.15 10.51 -0.18
N LEU A 96 -0.47 9.40 -0.86
CA LEU A 96 -1.22 8.30 -0.25
C LEU A 96 -0.40 7.61 0.85
N ALA A 97 0.89 7.38 0.63
CA ALA A 97 1.78 6.80 1.63
C ALA A 97 1.92 7.69 2.86
N ARG A 98 2.04 9.01 2.67
CA ARG A 98 2.07 9.97 3.78
C ARG A 98 0.76 9.97 4.57
N PHE A 99 -0.39 9.98 3.89
CA PHE A 99 -1.70 9.89 4.55
C PHE A 99 -1.81 8.66 5.45
N VAL A 100 -1.40 7.49 4.94
CA VAL A 100 -1.42 6.25 5.71
C VAL A 100 -0.42 6.29 6.88
N ALA A 101 0.78 6.83 6.66
CA ALA A 101 1.78 7.00 7.73
C ALA A 101 1.26 7.90 8.85
N THR A 102 0.70 9.06 8.52
CA THR A 102 0.08 9.96 9.50
C THR A 102 -1.06 9.29 10.25
N THR A 103 -1.92 8.55 9.55
CA THR A 103 -3.05 7.86 10.19
C THR A 103 -2.58 6.76 11.15
N LEU A 104 -1.49 6.05 10.82
CA LEU A 104 -0.85 5.09 11.73
C LEU A 104 -0.27 5.77 12.96
N ASP A 105 0.38 6.91 12.79
CA ASP A 105 0.95 7.68 13.91
C ASP A 105 -0.15 8.25 14.83
N GLU A 106 -1.31 8.62 14.27
CA GLU A 106 -2.48 9.10 15.03
C GLU A 106 -3.25 7.96 15.72
N GLY A 107 -3.36 6.80 15.06
CA GLY A 107 -4.04 5.61 15.59
C GLY A 107 -3.29 4.94 16.74
N ASP A 108 -1.95 4.98 16.73
CA ASP A 108 -1.09 4.50 17.83
C ASP A 108 -1.18 5.40 19.10
N GLY A 109 -1.84 6.56 18.99
CA GLY A 109 -2.05 7.53 20.07
C GLY A 109 -3.34 7.35 20.89
N SER A 110 -4.17 6.33 20.62
CA SER A 110 -5.37 6.04 21.41
C SER A 110 -5.24 4.72 22.17
N ALA A 111 -4.51 4.74 23.29
CA ALA A 111 -4.55 3.74 24.35
C ALA A 111 -4.82 4.40 25.71
#